data_AF-A0A2P8DSQ5-F1
#
_entry.id   AF-A0A2P8DSQ5-F1
#
_cell.length_a   1.000
_cell.length_b   1.000
_cell.length_c   1.000
_cell.angle_alpha   90.00
_cell.angle_beta   90.00
_cell.angle_gamma   90.00
#
_symmetry.space_group_name_H-M   'P 1'
#
loop_
_entity.id
_entity.type
_entity.pdbx_description
1 polymer ?
#
loop_
_entity_poly.entity_id
_entity_poly.type
_entity_poly.pdbx_seq_one_letter_code
_entity_poly.pdbx_strand_id
1 'polypeptide(L)'
;MPHLTEPHLTEDEVLQAARGGRGPGRHADGLPGTRRAHLNGCASCADRVSGTRNLADALRAAEPEVRPPSFDALIAPALAAERAAPAAESAPPTLTASGAARLAATLVLRQARLVPASLWPLTAAGIAVLFVFAWQAPDPSVGAAFFGPAATLLTTGAALAVCSPRRDPRSEMLHAMRVPPAVVWLARLVLVLGAVLAALAVASAASAAVLGAPQDTAALIASWLGPAALGVGMTVFGTVWRSPAVGAAFGAGSWFMSVLGSRGAAQPGSLPSGTRDTIGALWSTTPLSLAVSAVLLAAAVWLVSRPDRSLGEG
;
A
#
# COMPACT_ATOMS: atom_id res chain seq x y z
N MET A 1 31.20 21.25 -20.41
CA MET A 1 31.22 20.62 -19.07
C MET A 1 29.83 20.07 -18.81
N PRO A 2 29.68 18.76 -18.55
CA PRO A 2 28.37 18.16 -18.37
C PRO A 2 27.85 18.52 -16.99
N HIS A 3 26.85 19.40 -16.92
CA HIS A 3 26.02 19.55 -15.74
C HIS A 3 25.18 18.27 -15.62
N LEU A 4 25.77 17.24 -15.02
CA LEU A 4 24.99 16.19 -14.39
C LEU A 4 24.15 16.93 -13.35
N THR A 5 22.85 17.00 -13.59
CA THR A 5 21.84 17.51 -12.67
C THR A 5 21.90 16.67 -11.42
N GLU A 6 22.76 17.04 -10.48
CA GLU A 6 22.76 16.45 -9.15
C GLU A 6 21.36 16.66 -8.55
N PRO A 7 20.75 15.60 -7.99
CA PRO A 7 19.43 15.70 -7.40
C PRO A 7 19.47 16.65 -6.20
N HIS A 8 18.51 17.58 -6.14
CA HIS A 8 18.29 18.46 -5.00
C HIS A 8 18.21 17.68 -3.67
N LEU A 9 18.43 18.38 -2.56
CA LEU A 9 18.26 17.83 -1.21
C LEU A 9 16.84 17.28 -1.02
N THR A 10 16.74 16.11 -0.39
CA THR A 10 15.48 15.54 0.05
C THR A 10 14.85 16.42 1.15
N GLU A 11 13.56 16.25 1.42
CA GLU A 11 12.89 17.00 2.49
C GLU A 11 13.53 16.73 3.85
N ASP A 12 13.91 15.47 4.12
CA ASP A 12 14.56 15.08 5.37
C ASP A 12 15.93 15.76 5.53
N GLU A 13 16.72 15.83 4.45
CA GLU A 13 18.01 16.54 4.44
C GLU A 13 17.83 18.05 4.66
N VAL A 14 16.77 18.67 4.12
CA VAL A 14 16.44 20.08 4.36
C VAL A 14 16.03 20.32 5.82
N LEU A 15 15.21 19.44 6.40
CA LEU A 15 14.81 19.52 7.81
C LEU A 15 16.00 19.33 8.75
N GLN A 16 16.90 18.39 8.43
CA GLN A 16 18.12 18.14 9.19
C GLN A 16 19.06 19.36 9.13
N ALA A 17 19.27 19.92 7.94
CA ALA A 17 20.03 21.16 7.71
C ALA A 17 19.47 22.35 8.50
N ALA A 18 18.14 22.49 8.53
CA ALA A 18 17.46 23.56 9.24
C ALA A 18 17.66 23.46 10.76
N ARG A 19 17.64 22.25 11.33
CA ARG A 19 17.86 21.99 12.77
C ARG A 19 19.32 22.21 13.21
N GLY A 20 20.25 21.97 12.31
CA GLY A 20 21.69 21.89 12.57
C GLY A 20 22.48 23.12 13.00
N GLY A 21 21.82 24.26 13.22
CA GLY A 21 22.51 25.54 13.47
C GLY A 21 22.91 25.82 14.92
N ARG A 22 22.71 24.89 15.88
CA ARG A 22 22.75 25.22 17.32
C ARG A 22 23.69 24.38 18.20
N GLY A 23 24.64 23.65 17.62
CA GLY A 23 25.70 22.98 18.37
C GLY A 23 27.05 23.68 18.19
N PRO A 24 27.94 23.75 19.21
CA PRO A 24 29.25 24.40 19.12
C PRO A 24 30.28 23.67 18.23
N GLY A 25 29.87 22.73 17.37
CA GLY A 25 30.75 21.91 16.54
C GLY A 25 30.58 22.16 15.03
N ARG A 26 31.69 22.11 14.28
CA ARG A 26 31.76 22.33 12.81
C ARG A 26 31.01 21.31 11.91
N HIS A 27 30.19 20.44 12.49
CA HIS A 27 29.33 19.46 11.79
C HIS A 27 27.87 19.48 12.26
N ALA A 28 27.43 20.56 12.90
CA ALA A 28 26.19 20.59 13.69
C ALA A 28 24.88 20.24 12.93
N ASP A 29 24.88 20.22 11.60
CA ASP A 29 23.70 19.81 10.81
C ASP A 29 23.63 18.36 10.39
N GLY A 30 24.64 17.53 10.69
CA GLY A 30 24.66 16.11 10.36
C GLY A 30 24.61 15.78 8.87
N LEU A 31 24.76 16.75 7.96
CA LEU A 31 24.80 16.49 6.52
C LEU A 31 26.18 15.96 6.09
N PRO A 32 26.24 14.98 5.18
CA PRO A 32 27.48 14.58 4.50
C PRO A 32 28.15 15.76 3.78
N GLY A 33 29.49 15.75 3.68
CA GLY A 33 30.26 16.86 3.10
C GLY A 33 29.87 17.21 1.66
N THR A 34 29.53 16.22 0.84
CA THR A 34 29.06 16.41 -0.55
C THR A 34 27.72 17.12 -0.62
N ARG A 35 26.75 16.72 0.20
CA ARG A 35 25.44 17.38 0.31
C ARG A 35 25.54 18.81 0.81
N ARG A 36 26.46 19.07 1.73
CA ARG A 36 26.76 20.42 2.21
C ARG A 36 27.39 21.29 1.11
N ALA A 37 28.31 20.74 0.32
CA ALA A 37 28.85 21.46 -0.84
C ALA A 37 27.75 21.81 -1.85
N HIS A 38 26.82 20.88 -2.11
CA HIS A 38 25.65 21.14 -2.95
C HIS A 38 24.73 22.23 -2.35
N LEU A 39 24.41 22.18 -1.05
CA LEU A 39 23.63 23.22 -0.37
C LEU A 39 24.25 24.61 -0.55
N ASN A 40 25.58 24.70 -0.47
CA ASN A 40 26.31 25.96 -0.67
C ASN A 40 26.30 26.43 -2.13
N GLY A 41 26.16 25.53 -3.10
CA GLY A 41 26.15 25.83 -4.53
C GLY A 41 24.76 25.98 -5.15
N CYS A 42 23.69 25.52 -4.48
CA CYS A 42 22.34 25.49 -5.03
C CYS A 42 21.40 26.46 -4.30
N ALA A 43 21.07 27.58 -4.97
CA ALA A 43 20.19 28.63 -4.41
C ALA A 43 18.82 28.09 -3.97
N SER A 44 18.18 27.24 -4.77
CA SER A 44 16.87 26.66 -4.42
C SER A 44 16.89 25.84 -3.12
N CYS A 45 17.98 25.08 -2.90
CA CYS A 45 18.16 24.32 -1.66
C CYS A 45 18.43 25.25 -0.45
N ALA A 46 19.22 26.30 -0.64
CA ALA A 46 19.47 27.31 0.37
C ALA A 46 18.18 28.06 0.78
N ASP A 47 17.36 28.42 -0.20
CA ASP A 47 16.06 29.07 0.02
C ASP A 47 15.12 28.18 0.83
N ARG A 48 15.00 26.88 0.48
CA ARG A 48 14.21 25.92 1.25
C ARG A 48 14.67 25.83 2.71
N VAL A 49 15.97 25.65 2.95
CA VAL A 49 16.54 25.58 4.31
C VAL A 49 16.29 26.88 5.09
N SER A 50 16.45 28.04 4.44
CA SER A 50 16.20 29.34 5.08
C SER A 50 14.72 29.55 5.41
N GLY A 51 13.80 29.17 4.51
CA GLY A 51 12.37 29.22 4.72
C GLY A 51 11.92 28.35 5.91
N THR A 52 12.44 27.12 6.00
CA THR A 52 12.19 26.23 7.14
C THR A 52 12.70 26.82 8.46
N ARG A 53 13.90 27.45 8.46
CA ARG A 53 14.45 28.12 9.65
C ARG A 53 13.58 29.30 10.07
N ASN A 54 13.19 30.15 9.13
CA ASN A 54 12.34 31.31 9.39
C ASN A 54 10.99 30.90 9.97
N LEU A 55 10.37 29.84 9.45
CA LEU A 55 9.13 29.28 10.02
C LEU A 55 9.34 28.77 11.45
N ALA A 56 10.43 28.03 11.70
CA ALA A 56 10.76 27.54 13.04
C ALA A 56 11.06 28.67 14.02
N ASP A 57 11.70 29.75 13.57
CA ASP A 57 11.94 30.96 14.37
C ASP A 57 10.64 31.70 14.66
N ALA A 58 9.75 31.86 13.66
CA ALA A 58 8.44 32.48 13.84
C ALA A 58 7.55 31.71 14.82
N LEU A 59 7.50 30.38 14.71
CA LEU A 59 6.75 29.53 15.64
C LEU A 59 7.27 29.67 17.08
N ARG A 60 8.59 29.69 17.27
CA ARG A 60 9.20 29.90 18.58
C ARG A 60 8.97 31.30 19.14
N ALA A 61 8.97 32.32 18.29
CA ALA A 61 8.67 33.69 18.70
C ALA A 61 7.20 33.87 19.09
N ALA A 62 6.28 33.19 18.39
CA ALA A 62 4.86 33.17 18.70
C ALA A 62 4.52 32.35 19.95
N GLU A 63 5.30 31.30 20.23
CA GLU A 63 5.13 30.40 21.38
C GLU A 63 6.43 30.32 22.23
N PRO A 64 6.81 31.42 22.91
CA PRO A 64 8.11 31.51 23.59
C PRO A 64 8.26 30.55 24.78
N GLU A 65 7.19 29.92 25.26
CA GLU A 65 7.16 29.20 26.54
C GLU A 65 6.37 27.89 26.56
N VAL A 66 6.09 27.27 25.41
CA VAL A 66 5.66 25.87 25.43
C VAL A 66 6.90 25.00 25.61
N ARG A 67 7.44 24.95 26.83
CA ARG A 67 8.23 23.78 27.23
C ARG A 67 7.22 22.64 27.29
N PRO A 68 7.24 21.69 26.32
CA PRO A 68 6.45 20.49 26.50
C PRO A 68 6.87 19.93 27.87
N PRO A 69 5.91 19.70 28.78
CA PRO A 69 6.28 19.21 30.10
C PRO A 69 7.12 17.96 29.93
N SER A 70 8.13 17.76 30.78
CA SER A 70 9.00 16.61 30.64
C SER A 70 8.16 15.33 30.63
N PHE A 71 8.65 14.30 29.94
CA PHE A 71 8.03 12.98 29.94
C PHE A 71 7.72 12.52 31.38
N ASP A 72 8.64 12.79 32.30
CA ASP A 72 8.50 12.48 33.73
C ASP A 72 7.42 13.30 34.44
N ALA A 73 7.05 14.48 33.93
CA ALA A 73 6.00 15.29 34.53
C ALA A 73 4.59 14.86 34.08
N LEU A 74 4.43 14.31 32.87
CA LEU A 74 3.11 13.91 32.34
C LEU A 74 2.86 12.42 32.41
N ILE A 75 3.85 11.61 32.04
CA ILE A 75 3.66 10.18 31.79
C ILE A 75 4.07 9.36 33.00
N ALA A 76 5.16 9.71 33.68
CA ALA A 76 5.61 8.94 34.85
C ALA A 76 4.56 8.87 35.98
N PRO A 77 3.81 9.95 36.31
CA PRO A 77 2.75 9.88 37.33
C PRO A 77 1.57 9.03 36.88
N ALA A 78 1.18 9.13 35.59
CA ALA A 78 0.10 8.33 35.02
C ALA A 78 0.45 6.84 34.98
N LEU A 79 1.68 6.49 34.57
CA LEU A 79 2.18 5.11 34.58
C LEU A 79 2.38 4.58 36.00
N ALA A 80 2.80 5.42 36.95
CA ALA A 80 2.90 5.03 38.36
C ALA A 80 1.51 4.76 38.95
N ALA A 81 0.51 5.59 38.63
CA ALA A 81 -0.88 5.36 39.02
C ALA A 81 -1.46 4.09 38.37
N GLU A 82 -1.14 3.81 37.10
CA GLU A 82 -1.58 2.60 36.40
C GLU A 82 -0.93 1.32 36.97
N ARG A 83 0.35 1.38 37.37
CA ARG A 83 1.04 0.27 38.05
C ARG A 83 0.63 0.08 39.52
N ALA A 84 0.28 1.17 40.20
CA ALA A 84 -0.15 1.15 41.60
C ALA A 84 -1.63 0.82 41.75
N ALA A 85 -2.44 1.03 40.70
CA ALA A 85 -3.78 0.49 40.65
C ALA A 85 -3.68 -1.03 40.78
N PRO A 86 -4.43 -1.67 41.70
CA PRO A 86 -4.51 -3.12 41.72
C PRO A 86 -4.92 -3.53 40.32
N ALA A 87 -4.12 -4.39 39.68
CA ALA A 87 -4.49 -5.02 38.43
C ALA A 87 -5.78 -5.79 38.72
N ALA A 88 -6.92 -5.12 38.56
CA ALA A 88 -8.19 -5.78 38.41
C ALA A 88 -7.97 -6.64 37.19
N GLU A 89 -7.70 -7.92 37.43
CA GLU A 89 -7.59 -8.97 36.44
C GLU A 89 -8.96 -9.01 35.75
N SER A 90 -9.12 -8.07 34.83
CA SER A 90 -10.30 -7.86 34.05
C SER A 90 -10.23 -9.01 33.08
N ALA A 91 -10.83 -10.13 33.47
CA ALA A 91 -10.96 -11.29 32.62
C ALA A 91 -11.33 -10.78 31.22
N PRO A 92 -10.57 -11.16 30.18
CA PRO A 92 -10.80 -10.62 28.85
C PRO A 92 -12.29 -10.79 28.53
N PRO A 93 -12.98 -9.73 28.09
CA PRO A 93 -14.41 -9.82 27.83
C PRO A 93 -14.64 -10.99 26.88
N THR A 94 -15.50 -11.93 27.29
CA THR A 94 -15.86 -13.06 26.45
C THR A 94 -16.68 -12.54 25.29
N LEU A 95 -16.02 -12.30 24.15
CA LEU A 95 -16.68 -11.86 22.95
C LEU A 95 -17.43 -13.05 22.34
N THR A 96 -18.74 -12.90 22.19
CA THR A 96 -19.51 -13.78 21.33
C THR A 96 -19.03 -13.62 19.89
N ALA A 97 -19.20 -14.66 19.06
CA ALA A 97 -18.86 -14.58 17.63
C ALA A 97 -19.56 -13.39 16.93
N SER A 98 -20.81 -13.10 17.30
CA SER A 98 -21.56 -11.95 16.79
C SER A 98 -21.01 -10.60 17.27
N GLY A 99 -20.56 -10.53 18.53
CA GLY A 99 -19.90 -9.35 19.08
C GLY A 99 -18.57 -9.07 18.37
N ALA A 100 -17.76 -10.11 18.16
CA ALA A 100 -16.51 -10.03 17.40
C ALA A 100 -16.75 -9.60 15.95
N ALA A 101 -17.76 -10.17 15.28
CA ALA A 101 -18.12 -9.80 13.91
C ALA A 101 -18.59 -8.34 13.81
N ARG A 102 -19.42 -7.87 14.75
CA ARG A 102 -19.87 -6.47 14.79
C ARG A 102 -18.71 -5.51 15.05
N LEU A 103 -17.79 -5.87 15.95
CA LEU A 103 -16.57 -5.09 16.20
C LEU A 103 -15.70 -5.02 14.94
N ALA A 104 -15.44 -6.16 14.29
CA ALA A 104 -14.70 -6.23 13.04
C ALA A 104 -15.36 -5.37 11.94
N ALA A 105 -16.68 -5.49 11.76
CA ALA A 105 -17.43 -4.68 10.81
C ALA A 105 -17.34 -3.18 11.13
N THR A 106 -17.43 -2.80 12.41
CA THR A 106 -17.32 -1.40 12.84
C THR A 106 -15.91 -0.85 12.56
N LEU A 107 -14.87 -1.65 12.83
CA LEU A 107 -13.49 -1.29 12.52
C LEU A 107 -13.30 -1.11 11.01
N VAL A 108 -13.78 -2.06 10.22
CA VAL A 108 -13.75 -2.02 8.75
C VAL A 108 -14.45 -0.76 8.21
N LEU A 109 -15.68 -0.47 8.67
CA LEU A 109 -16.42 0.72 8.25
C LEU A 109 -15.72 2.04 8.67
N ARG A 110 -15.08 2.07 9.83
CA ARG A 110 -14.27 3.23 10.24
C ARG A 110 -13.03 3.39 9.35
N GLN A 111 -12.40 2.29 8.94
CA GLN A 111 -11.28 2.31 7.99
C GLN A 111 -11.69 2.80 6.60
N ALA A 112 -12.93 2.57 6.17
CA ALA A 112 -13.42 3.07 4.88
C ALA A 112 -13.32 4.60 4.74
N ARG A 113 -13.53 5.34 5.84
CA ARG A 113 -13.37 6.81 5.87
C ARG A 113 -11.91 7.27 5.76
N LEU A 114 -10.95 6.37 5.99
CA LEU A 114 -9.52 6.64 5.91
C LEU A 114 -8.94 6.26 4.54
N VAL A 115 -9.68 5.54 3.70
CA VAL A 115 -9.27 5.27 2.32
C VAL A 115 -9.33 6.56 1.52
N PRO A 116 -8.30 6.90 0.71
CA PRO A 116 -8.33 8.08 -0.15
C PRO A 116 -9.60 8.12 -0.98
N ALA A 117 -10.37 9.21 -0.85
CA ALA A 117 -11.64 9.35 -1.57
C ALA A 117 -11.48 9.23 -3.10
N SER A 118 -10.31 9.61 -3.63
CA SER A 118 -9.96 9.49 -5.05
C SER A 118 -9.82 8.04 -5.55
N LEU A 119 -9.64 7.05 -4.67
CA LEU A 119 -9.52 5.65 -5.06
C LEU A 119 -10.85 5.13 -5.60
N TRP A 120 -11.97 5.47 -4.97
CA TRP A 120 -13.31 5.03 -5.33
C TRP A 120 -13.76 5.42 -6.75
N PRO A 121 -13.69 6.70 -7.17
CA PRO A 121 -14.07 7.07 -8.53
C PRO A 121 -13.12 6.47 -9.56
N LEU A 122 -11.83 6.31 -9.24
CA LEU A 122 -10.86 5.73 -10.16
C LEU A 122 -11.10 4.24 -10.38
N THR A 123 -11.38 3.47 -9.31
CA THR A 123 -11.74 2.05 -9.42
C THR A 123 -13.09 1.88 -10.10
N ALA A 124 -14.09 2.70 -9.76
CA ALA A 124 -15.40 2.68 -10.41
C ALA A 124 -15.30 2.98 -11.92
N ALA A 125 -14.53 3.99 -12.32
CA ALA A 125 -14.28 4.33 -13.72
C ALA A 125 -13.58 3.18 -14.46
N GLY A 126 -12.55 2.57 -13.85
CA GLY A 126 -11.86 1.41 -14.44
C GLY A 126 -12.79 0.21 -14.65
N ILE A 127 -13.65 -0.08 -13.66
CA ILE A 127 -14.64 -1.17 -13.75
C ILE A 127 -15.70 -0.86 -14.80
N ALA A 128 -16.16 0.39 -14.90
CA ALA A 128 -17.12 0.81 -15.92
C ALA A 128 -16.54 0.64 -17.33
N VAL A 129 -15.27 1.04 -17.55
CA VAL A 129 -14.56 0.82 -18.82
C VAL A 129 -14.47 -0.68 -19.14
N LEU A 130 -14.14 -1.51 -18.15
CA LEU A 130 -14.09 -2.97 -18.32
C LEU A 130 -15.44 -3.56 -18.70
N PHE A 131 -16.51 -3.15 -18.03
CA PHE A 131 -17.87 -3.57 -18.33
C PHE A 131 -18.26 -3.20 -19.76
N VAL A 132 -18.06 -1.94 -20.16
CA VAL A 132 -18.36 -1.46 -21.52
C VAL A 132 -17.55 -2.24 -22.56
N PHE A 133 -16.27 -2.49 -22.29
CA PHE A 133 -15.42 -3.28 -23.20
C PHE A 133 -15.90 -4.73 -23.32
N ALA A 134 -16.20 -5.40 -22.21
CA ALA A 134 -16.68 -6.78 -22.21
C ALA A 134 -18.03 -6.92 -22.92
N TRP A 135 -18.90 -5.93 -22.76
CA TRP A 135 -20.20 -5.87 -23.42
C TRP A 135 -20.09 -5.67 -24.94
N GLN A 136 -19.17 -4.82 -25.40
CA GLN A 136 -18.99 -4.54 -26.83
C GLN A 136 -18.07 -5.54 -27.56
N ALA A 137 -17.42 -6.45 -26.82
CA ALA A 137 -16.51 -7.42 -27.40
C ALA A 137 -17.25 -8.35 -28.40
N PRO A 138 -16.84 -8.40 -29.69
CA PRO A 138 -17.51 -9.22 -30.70
C PRO A 138 -17.40 -10.73 -30.44
N ASP A 139 -16.34 -11.13 -29.74
CA ASP A 139 -15.99 -12.52 -29.46
C ASP A 139 -15.78 -12.70 -27.94
N PRO A 140 -16.36 -13.74 -27.32
CA PRO A 140 -16.16 -14.03 -25.90
C PRO A 140 -14.69 -14.23 -25.51
N SER A 141 -13.89 -14.82 -26.40
CA SER A 141 -12.46 -15.02 -26.16
C SER A 141 -11.68 -13.70 -26.07
N VAL A 142 -12.05 -12.72 -26.89
CA VAL A 142 -11.46 -11.37 -26.87
C VAL A 142 -11.87 -10.64 -25.59
N GLY A 143 -13.15 -10.72 -25.22
CA GLY A 143 -13.64 -10.16 -23.95
C GLY A 143 -12.84 -10.65 -22.76
N ALA A 144 -12.72 -11.96 -22.59
CA ALA A 144 -11.95 -12.58 -21.51
C ALA A 144 -10.44 -12.24 -21.57
N ALA A 145 -9.84 -12.21 -22.76
CA ALA A 145 -8.40 -11.98 -22.93
C ALA A 145 -7.94 -10.58 -22.49
N PHE A 146 -8.83 -9.58 -22.57
CA PHE A 146 -8.58 -8.21 -22.10
C PHE A 146 -9.10 -7.97 -20.68
N PHE A 147 -10.27 -8.54 -20.34
CA PHE A 147 -10.89 -8.35 -19.03
C PHE A 147 -9.99 -8.91 -17.90
N GLY A 148 -9.42 -10.10 -18.11
CA GLY A 148 -8.49 -10.75 -17.18
C GLY A 148 -7.34 -9.85 -16.70
N PRO A 149 -6.44 -9.43 -17.61
CA PRO A 149 -5.32 -8.57 -17.27
C PRO A 149 -5.73 -7.19 -16.74
N ALA A 150 -6.80 -6.59 -17.26
CA ALA A 150 -7.22 -5.26 -16.79
C ALA A 150 -7.85 -5.30 -15.38
N ALA A 151 -8.63 -6.33 -15.04
CA ALA A 151 -9.10 -6.57 -13.68
C ALA A 151 -7.92 -6.84 -12.72
N THR A 152 -6.90 -7.57 -13.19
CA THR A 152 -5.64 -7.79 -12.46
C THR A 152 -4.89 -6.49 -12.20
N LEU A 153 -4.84 -5.58 -13.18
CA LEU A 153 -4.23 -4.26 -13.02
C LEU A 153 -4.98 -3.40 -11.99
N LEU A 154 -6.30 -3.40 -12.03
CA LEU A 154 -7.12 -2.64 -11.08
C LEU A 154 -6.97 -3.14 -9.65
N THR A 155 -6.98 -4.47 -9.46
CA THR A 155 -6.83 -5.09 -8.13
C THR A 155 -5.43 -4.89 -7.56
N THR A 156 -4.38 -5.07 -8.36
CA THR A 156 -2.99 -4.80 -7.95
C THR A 156 -2.75 -3.31 -7.68
N GLY A 157 -3.30 -2.42 -8.50
CA GLY A 157 -3.26 -0.97 -8.28
C GLY A 157 -3.97 -0.57 -6.99
N ALA A 158 -5.13 -1.16 -6.69
CA ALA A 158 -5.85 -0.94 -5.43
C ALA A 158 -5.04 -1.44 -4.23
N ALA A 159 -4.42 -2.62 -4.32
CA ALA A 159 -3.53 -3.15 -3.27
C ALA A 159 -2.35 -2.20 -3.02
N LEU A 160 -1.67 -1.74 -4.08
CA LEU A 160 -0.56 -0.80 -3.99
C LEU A 160 -0.98 0.53 -3.34
N ALA A 161 -2.15 1.05 -3.72
CA ALA A 161 -2.69 2.28 -3.16
C ALA A 161 -2.97 2.17 -1.66
N VAL A 162 -3.41 1.00 -1.19
CA VAL A 162 -3.65 0.71 0.23
C VAL A 162 -2.35 0.50 1.00
N CYS A 163 -1.35 -0.15 0.41
CA CYS A 163 -0.10 -0.50 1.08
C CYS A 163 0.96 0.61 1.06
N SER A 164 0.76 1.73 0.37
CA SER A 164 1.73 2.83 0.27
C SER A 164 1.95 3.58 1.60
N PRO A 165 3.13 3.49 2.25
CA PRO A 165 3.43 4.10 3.56
C PRO A 165 3.36 5.63 3.57
N ARG A 166 3.69 6.27 2.44
CA ARG A 166 3.75 7.75 2.31
C ARG A 166 2.43 8.48 2.59
N ARG A 167 1.31 7.76 2.74
CA ARG A 167 0.00 8.34 3.01
C ARG A 167 -0.52 8.10 4.42
N ASP A 168 0.23 7.43 5.29
CA ASP A 168 -0.18 7.23 6.68
C ASP A 168 0.69 8.05 7.64
N PRO A 169 0.39 9.35 7.86
CA PRO A 169 1.05 10.18 8.89
C PRO A 169 0.78 9.68 10.32
N ARG A 170 0.20 8.49 10.48
CA ARG A 170 -0.25 7.89 11.74
C ARG A 170 0.55 6.65 12.12
N SER A 171 1.66 6.35 11.45
CA SER A 171 2.59 5.30 11.87
C SER A 171 3.00 5.48 13.34
N GLU A 172 3.20 6.72 13.78
CA GLU A 172 3.49 7.04 15.19
C GLU A 172 2.29 6.79 16.13
N MET A 173 1.07 7.15 15.72
CA MET A 173 -0.15 6.85 16.49
C MET A 173 -0.46 5.36 16.59
N LEU A 174 -0.09 4.57 15.58
CA LEU A 174 -0.28 3.11 15.58
C LEU A 174 0.51 2.42 16.70
N HIS A 175 1.62 2.99 17.14
CA HIS A 175 2.40 2.47 18.28
C HIS A 175 1.73 2.79 19.63
N ALA A 176 0.84 3.79 19.68
CA ALA A 176 0.08 4.15 20.88
C ALA A 176 -1.29 3.45 20.96
N MET A 177 -1.75 2.78 19.89
CA MET A 177 -3.04 2.11 19.86
C MET A 177 -2.97 0.70 20.45
N ARG A 178 -4.00 0.31 21.21
CA ARG A 178 -4.17 -1.07 21.72
C ARG A 178 -4.46 -2.12 20.63
N VAL A 179 -4.67 -1.69 19.38
CA VAL A 179 -4.97 -2.58 18.25
C VAL A 179 -3.68 -2.86 17.48
N PRO A 180 -3.30 -4.13 17.25
CA PRO A 180 -2.08 -4.46 16.51
C PRO A 180 -2.09 -3.84 15.10
N PRO A 181 -0.95 -3.30 14.62
CA PRO A 181 -0.87 -2.64 13.31
C PRO A 181 -1.27 -3.57 12.15
N ALA A 182 -0.93 -4.86 12.26
CA ALA A 182 -1.31 -5.87 11.28
C ALA A 182 -2.83 -6.03 11.14
N VAL A 183 -3.60 -5.88 12.22
CA VAL A 183 -5.07 -5.98 12.18
C VAL A 183 -5.67 -4.78 11.46
N VAL A 184 -5.17 -3.57 11.75
CA VAL A 184 -5.63 -2.34 11.07
C VAL A 184 -5.32 -2.40 9.58
N TRP A 185 -4.09 -2.81 9.25
CA TRP A 185 -3.64 -2.99 7.87
C TRP A 185 -4.47 -4.03 7.12
N LEU A 186 -4.69 -5.21 7.72
CA LEU A 186 -5.49 -6.28 7.13
C LEU A 186 -6.94 -5.84 6.94
N ALA A 187 -7.54 -5.15 7.91
CA ALA A 187 -8.90 -4.63 7.80
C ALA A 187 -9.04 -3.65 6.61
N ARG A 188 -8.07 -2.76 6.41
CA ARG A 188 -8.06 -1.83 5.26
C ARG A 188 -7.88 -2.58 3.94
N LEU A 189 -6.97 -3.55 3.89
CA LEU A 189 -6.71 -4.36 2.70
C LEU A 189 -7.94 -5.17 2.30
N VAL A 190 -8.56 -5.87 3.26
CA VAL A 190 -9.77 -6.67 3.05
C VAL A 190 -10.95 -5.79 2.62
N LEU A 191 -11.12 -4.60 3.22
CA LEU A 191 -12.17 -3.67 2.80
C LEU A 191 -12.03 -3.29 1.32
N VAL A 192 -10.85 -2.76 0.93
CA VAL A 192 -10.65 -2.21 -0.41
C VAL A 192 -10.66 -3.32 -1.45
N LEU A 193 -9.92 -4.41 -1.21
CA LEU A 193 -9.90 -5.54 -2.14
C LEU A 193 -11.25 -6.24 -2.20
N GLY A 194 -11.91 -6.45 -1.07
CA GLY A 194 -13.25 -7.05 -1.04
C GLY A 194 -14.25 -6.23 -1.86
N ALA A 195 -14.23 -4.91 -1.73
CA ALA A 195 -15.09 -4.03 -2.53
C ALA A 195 -14.75 -4.09 -4.04
N VAL A 196 -13.47 -4.05 -4.40
CA VAL A 196 -13.03 -4.13 -5.81
C VAL A 196 -13.36 -5.50 -6.42
N LEU A 197 -13.10 -6.60 -5.71
CA LEU A 197 -13.41 -7.96 -6.16
C LEU A 197 -14.92 -8.17 -6.30
N ALA A 198 -15.72 -7.69 -5.35
CA ALA A 198 -17.18 -7.75 -5.44
C ALA A 198 -17.70 -6.94 -6.64
N ALA A 199 -17.17 -5.74 -6.86
CA ALA A 199 -17.57 -4.91 -7.99
C ALA A 199 -17.15 -5.52 -9.35
N LEU A 200 -15.98 -6.15 -9.43
CA LEU A 200 -15.55 -6.90 -10.62
C LEU A 200 -16.41 -8.15 -10.87
N ALA A 201 -16.83 -8.85 -9.81
CA ALA A 201 -17.75 -9.97 -9.92
C ALA A 201 -19.14 -9.51 -10.41
N VAL A 202 -19.65 -8.39 -9.88
CA VAL A 202 -20.89 -7.76 -10.36
C VAL A 202 -20.75 -7.33 -11.82
N ALA A 203 -19.63 -6.72 -12.21
CA ALA A 203 -19.38 -6.35 -13.61
C ALA A 203 -19.31 -7.58 -14.53
N SER A 204 -18.71 -8.68 -14.07
CA SER A 204 -18.65 -9.95 -14.82
C SER A 204 -20.05 -10.53 -15.02
N ALA A 205 -20.86 -10.59 -13.96
CA ALA A 205 -22.25 -11.07 -14.02
C ALA A 205 -23.14 -10.16 -14.86
N ALA A 206 -23.01 -8.84 -14.72
CA ALA A 206 -23.75 -7.86 -15.50
C ALA A 206 -23.43 -7.97 -16.99
N SER A 207 -22.15 -8.19 -17.34
CA SER A 207 -21.72 -8.34 -18.75
C SER A 207 -22.35 -9.56 -19.41
N ALA A 208 -22.49 -10.66 -18.66
CA ALA A 208 -23.14 -11.88 -19.14
C ALA A 208 -24.68 -11.79 -19.16
N ALA A 209 -25.27 -10.92 -18.33
CA ALA A 209 -26.72 -10.75 -18.25
C ALA A 209 -27.31 -9.86 -19.37
N VAL A 210 -26.48 -9.16 -20.15
CA VAL A 210 -26.98 -8.35 -21.26
C VAL A 210 -27.53 -9.24 -22.37
N LEU A 211 -28.75 -8.96 -22.83
CA LEU A 211 -29.40 -9.68 -23.94
C LEU A 211 -28.49 -9.72 -25.17
N GLY A 212 -28.18 -10.92 -25.64
CA GLY A 212 -27.31 -11.15 -26.81
C GLY A 212 -25.80 -11.15 -26.51
N ALA A 213 -25.40 -11.04 -25.24
CA ALA A 213 -23.99 -11.13 -24.87
C ALA A 213 -23.46 -12.57 -25.04
N PRO A 214 -22.29 -12.77 -25.67
CA PRO A 214 -21.70 -14.09 -25.83
C PRO A 214 -20.92 -14.57 -24.59
N GLN A 215 -20.90 -13.79 -23.51
CA GLN A 215 -20.00 -13.97 -22.37
C GLN A 215 -20.57 -14.95 -21.34
N ASP A 216 -19.74 -15.87 -20.86
CA ASP A 216 -20.02 -16.67 -19.67
C ASP A 216 -19.46 -15.99 -18.41
N THR A 217 -20.28 -15.86 -17.37
CA THR A 217 -19.88 -15.26 -16.08
C THR A 217 -18.73 -16.03 -15.44
N ALA A 218 -18.78 -17.37 -15.48
CA ALA A 218 -17.76 -18.20 -14.86
C ALA A 218 -16.43 -18.07 -15.60
N ALA A 219 -16.44 -18.08 -16.93
CA ALA A 219 -15.26 -17.82 -17.75
C ALA A 219 -14.64 -16.43 -17.48
N LEU A 220 -15.46 -15.38 -17.38
CA LEU A 220 -14.97 -14.04 -17.03
C LEU A 220 -14.32 -14.02 -15.66
N ILE A 221 -14.97 -14.58 -14.62
CA ILE A 221 -14.39 -14.65 -13.27
C ILE A 221 -13.08 -15.45 -13.26
N ALA A 222 -13.05 -16.61 -13.93
CA ALA A 222 -11.87 -17.45 -14.03
C ALA A 222 -10.72 -16.77 -14.78
N SER A 223 -11.00 -15.82 -15.68
CA SER A 223 -9.98 -15.08 -16.43
C SER A 223 -9.17 -14.09 -15.58
N TRP A 224 -9.72 -13.59 -14.48
CA TRP A 224 -9.05 -12.60 -13.62
C TRP A 224 -8.77 -13.07 -12.20
N LEU A 225 -9.53 -14.00 -11.63
CA LEU A 225 -9.45 -14.30 -10.19
C LEU A 225 -8.06 -14.80 -9.76
N GLY A 226 -7.53 -15.83 -10.43
CA GLY A 226 -6.18 -16.35 -10.19
C GLY A 226 -5.08 -15.29 -10.40
N PRO A 227 -4.98 -14.66 -11.58
CA PRO A 227 -3.96 -13.64 -11.83
C PRO A 227 -4.07 -12.44 -10.87
N ALA A 228 -5.28 -12.00 -10.53
CA ALA A 228 -5.52 -10.92 -9.57
C ALA A 228 -5.07 -11.30 -8.17
N ALA A 229 -5.45 -12.48 -7.68
CA ALA A 229 -5.03 -12.95 -6.35
C ALA A 229 -3.50 -13.05 -6.26
N LEU A 230 -2.87 -13.72 -7.22
CA LEU A 230 -1.41 -13.85 -7.28
C LEU A 230 -0.73 -12.48 -7.37
N GLY A 231 -1.22 -11.61 -8.26
CA GLY A 231 -0.68 -10.26 -8.44
C GLY A 231 -0.81 -9.41 -7.18
N VAL A 232 -1.95 -9.47 -6.48
CA VAL A 232 -2.16 -8.81 -5.19
C VAL A 232 -1.18 -9.36 -4.16
N GLY A 233 -1.05 -10.67 -4.03
CA GLY A 233 -0.12 -11.31 -3.10
C GLY A 233 1.33 -10.87 -3.33
N MET A 234 1.79 -10.89 -4.58
CA MET A 234 3.12 -10.43 -4.97
C MET A 234 3.31 -8.92 -4.71
N THR A 235 2.33 -8.09 -5.09
CA THR A 235 2.37 -6.63 -4.87
C THR A 235 2.49 -6.33 -3.39
N VAL A 236 1.56 -6.85 -2.59
CA VAL A 236 1.48 -6.67 -1.14
C VAL A 236 2.77 -7.13 -0.46
N PHE A 237 3.23 -8.34 -0.78
CA PHE A 237 4.48 -8.86 -0.23
C PHE A 237 5.67 -7.95 -0.57
N GLY A 238 5.83 -7.54 -1.83
CA GLY A 238 6.91 -6.65 -2.25
C GLY A 238 6.85 -5.26 -1.59
N THR A 239 5.63 -4.71 -1.40
CA THR A 239 5.44 -3.43 -0.71
C THR A 239 5.90 -3.48 0.74
N VAL A 240 5.53 -4.54 1.47
CA VAL A 240 5.83 -4.71 2.89
C VAL A 240 7.29 -5.13 3.10
N TRP A 241 7.80 -6.02 2.26
CA TRP A 241 9.14 -6.59 2.41
C TRP A 241 10.26 -5.57 2.18
N ARG A 242 10.10 -4.68 1.19
CA ARG A 242 11.17 -3.74 0.83
C ARG A 242 10.71 -2.31 0.64
N SER A 243 9.76 -2.07 -0.28
CA SER A 243 9.25 -0.73 -0.55
C SER A 243 8.04 -0.76 -1.50
N PRO A 244 7.24 0.32 -1.57
CA PRO A 244 6.17 0.46 -2.57
C PRO A 244 6.64 0.29 -4.01
N ALA A 245 7.86 0.71 -4.34
CA ALA A 245 8.40 0.56 -5.68
C ALA A 245 8.64 -0.91 -6.04
N VAL A 246 9.12 -1.72 -5.09
CA VAL A 246 9.29 -3.17 -5.29
C VAL A 246 7.94 -3.85 -5.44
N GLY A 247 6.96 -3.50 -4.60
CA GLY A 247 5.60 -4.02 -4.76
C GLY A 247 4.99 -3.64 -6.11
N ALA A 248 5.16 -2.40 -6.56
CA ALA A 248 4.72 -1.96 -7.89
C ALA A 248 5.39 -2.75 -9.01
N ALA A 249 6.70 -3.00 -8.91
CA ALA A 249 7.44 -3.82 -9.88
C ALA A 249 6.92 -5.27 -9.93
N PHE A 250 6.65 -5.88 -8.77
CA PHE A 250 6.06 -7.21 -8.68
C PHE A 250 4.63 -7.26 -9.22
N GLY A 251 3.81 -6.24 -8.93
CA GLY A 251 2.46 -6.11 -9.48
C GLY A 251 2.48 -5.95 -11.01
N ALA A 252 3.33 -5.07 -11.53
CA ALA A 252 3.52 -4.87 -12.96
C ALA A 252 4.04 -6.13 -13.66
N GLY A 253 4.97 -6.86 -13.03
CA GLY A 253 5.46 -8.15 -13.51
C GLY A 253 4.35 -9.20 -13.57
N SER A 254 3.54 -9.33 -12.50
CA SER A 254 2.40 -10.25 -12.49
C SER A 254 1.34 -9.87 -13.52
N TRP A 255 1.06 -8.58 -13.69
CA TRP A 255 0.16 -8.09 -14.74
C TRP A 255 0.68 -8.44 -16.14
N PHE A 256 1.97 -8.22 -16.40
CA PHE A 256 2.57 -8.57 -17.68
C PHE A 256 2.48 -10.07 -17.95
N MET A 257 2.74 -10.91 -16.95
CA MET A 257 2.57 -12.36 -17.07
C MET A 257 1.10 -12.76 -17.32
N SER A 258 0.13 -12.06 -16.72
CA SER A 258 -1.29 -12.26 -17.02
C SER A 258 -1.63 -11.92 -18.48
N VAL A 259 -1.08 -10.84 -19.03
CA VAL A 259 -1.24 -10.49 -20.46
C VAL A 259 -0.63 -11.55 -21.38
N LEU A 260 0.54 -12.09 -21.02
CA LEU A 260 1.17 -13.17 -21.79
C LEU A 260 0.35 -14.46 -21.73
N GLY A 261 -0.17 -14.81 -20.56
CA GLY A 261 -1.02 -15.98 -20.37
C GLY A 261 -2.34 -15.87 -21.16
N SER A 262 -2.96 -14.69 -21.19
CA SER A 262 -4.22 -14.48 -21.89
C SER A 262 -4.11 -14.48 -23.42
N ARG A 263 -2.91 -14.24 -23.97
CA ARG A 263 -2.64 -14.16 -25.41
C ARG A 263 -2.03 -15.42 -26.03
N GLY A 264 -2.00 -16.54 -25.29
CA GLY A 264 -1.19 -17.76 -25.47
C GLY A 264 -1.00 -18.41 -26.86
N ALA A 265 -1.58 -17.91 -27.95
CA ALA A 265 -1.34 -18.37 -29.33
C ALA A 265 -1.03 -17.25 -30.35
N ALA A 266 -1.31 -15.98 -30.05
CA ALA A 266 -1.27 -14.89 -31.04
C ALA A 266 0.03 -14.07 -31.04
N GLN A 267 1.01 -14.41 -30.20
CA GLN A 267 2.21 -13.59 -30.01
C GLN A 267 3.35 -14.04 -30.94
N PRO A 268 3.88 -13.15 -31.81
CA PRO A 268 4.99 -13.47 -32.69
C PRO A 268 6.28 -13.50 -31.87
N GLY A 269 6.68 -14.71 -31.46
CA GLY A 269 7.84 -14.95 -30.60
C GLY A 269 7.60 -16.22 -29.78
N SER A 270 8.12 -17.34 -30.25
CA SER A 270 7.93 -18.64 -29.61
C SER A 270 8.75 -18.72 -28.31
N LEU A 271 8.15 -18.35 -27.18
CA LEU A 271 8.60 -18.90 -25.90
C LEU A 271 8.62 -20.44 -26.00
N PRO A 272 9.61 -21.13 -25.41
CA PRO A 272 9.60 -22.58 -25.32
C PRO A 272 8.27 -23.08 -24.75
N SER A 273 7.70 -24.14 -25.32
CA SER A 273 6.38 -24.66 -24.95
C SER A 273 6.24 -24.88 -23.43
N GLY A 274 7.25 -25.48 -22.80
CA GLY A 274 7.24 -25.71 -21.35
C GLY A 274 7.19 -24.42 -20.50
N THR A 275 7.78 -23.31 -20.96
CA THR A 275 7.70 -22.02 -20.25
C THR A 275 6.31 -21.41 -20.40
N ARG A 276 5.68 -21.55 -21.57
CA ARG A 276 4.31 -21.09 -21.80
C ARG A 276 3.31 -21.86 -20.94
N ASP A 277 3.45 -23.18 -20.88
CA ASP A 277 2.53 -24.05 -20.13
C ASP A 277 2.63 -23.78 -18.63
N THR A 278 3.84 -23.55 -18.11
CA THR A 278 4.05 -23.19 -16.70
C THR A 278 3.49 -21.81 -16.36
N ILE A 279 3.69 -20.79 -17.22
CA ILE A 279 3.08 -19.47 -17.04
C ILE A 279 1.55 -19.58 -17.07
N GLY A 280 1.00 -20.30 -18.04
CA GLY A 280 -0.44 -20.52 -18.16
C GLY A 280 -1.02 -21.23 -16.93
N ALA A 281 -0.34 -22.25 -16.41
CA ALA A 281 -0.78 -22.98 -15.21
C ALA A 281 -0.72 -22.13 -13.93
N LEU A 282 0.31 -21.30 -13.79
CA LEU A 282 0.50 -20.48 -12.58
C LEU A 282 -0.35 -19.21 -12.57
N TRP A 283 -0.61 -18.62 -13.73
CA TRP A 283 -1.47 -17.43 -13.88
C TRP A 283 -2.92 -17.76 -14.24
N SER A 284 -3.29 -19.02 -14.41
CA SER A 284 -4.71 -19.41 -14.44
C SER A 284 -5.28 -19.53 -13.03
N THR A 285 -6.61 -19.51 -12.94
CA THR A 285 -7.32 -19.74 -11.68
C THR A 285 -7.21 -21.22 -11.30
N THR A 286 -6.15 -21.56 -10.58
CA THR A 286 -5.85 -22.92 -10.09
C THR A 286 -5.73 -22.92 -8.57
N PRO A 287 -5.95 -24.06 -7.89
CA PRO A 287 -5.73 -24.16 -6.45
C PRO A 287 -4.30 -23.78 -6.04
N LEU A 288 -3.32 -24.04 -6.92
CA LEU A 288 -1.93 -23.68 -6.69
C LEU A 288 -1.71 -22.17 -6.68
N SER A 289 -2.27 -21.42 -7.65
CA SER A 289 -2.10 -19.96 -7.70
C SER A 289 -2.74 -19.27 -6.49
N LEU A 290 -3.89 -19.79 -6.04
CA LEU A 290 -4.54 -19.35 -4.80
C LEU A 290 -3.70 -19.69 -3.55
N ALA A 291 -3.11 -20.88 -3.48
CA ALA A 291 -2.27 -21.28 -2.37
C ALA A 291 -1.00 -20.41 -2.27
N VAL A 292 -0.33 -20.15 -3.40
CA VAL A 292 0.85 -19.27 -3.46
C VAL A 292 0.47 -17.85 -3.04
N SER A 293 -0.65 -17.33 -3.55
CA SER A 293 -1.19 -16.03 -3.12
C SER A 293 -1.43 -15.98 -1.61
N ALA A 294 -2.05 -17.01 -1.03
CA ALA A 294 -2.32 -17.09 0.40
C ALA A 294 -1.02 -17.10 1.22
N VAL A 295 0.00 -17.84 0.79
CA VAL A 295 1.32 -17.87 1.43
C VAL A 295 1.99 -16.49 1.37
N LEU A 296 1.95 -15.80 0.23
CA LEU A 296 2.51 -14.45 0.10
C LEU A 296 1.79 -13.43 0.99
N LEU A 297 0.46 -13.49 1.08
CA LEU A 297 -0.32 -12.63 1.97
C LEU A 297 -0.04 -12.94 3.45
N ALA A 298 0.07 -14.22 3.82
CA ALA A 298 0.44 -14.62 5.18
C ALA A 298 1.85 -14.14 5.56
N ALA A 299 2.80 -14.24 4.63
CA ALA A 299 4.16 -13.72 4.82
C ALA A 299 4.15 -12.19 4.99
N ALA A 300 3.33 -11.47 4.22
CA ALA A 300 3.17 -10.02 4.37
C ALA A 300 2.56 -9.64 5.74
N VAL A 301 1.50 -10.34 6.19
CA VAL A 301 0.91 -10.15 7.53
C VAL A 301 1.97 -10.38 8.62
N TRP A 302 2.75 -11.44 8.49
CA TRP A 302 3.82 -11.78 9.43
C TRP A 302 4.90 -10.70 9.49
N LEU A 303 5.30 -10.14 8.35
CA LEU A 303 6.24 -9.02 8.28
C LEU A 303 5.69 -7.75 8.95
N VAL A 304 4.43 -7.37 8.68
CA VAL A 304 3.78 -6.21 9.32
C VAL A 304 3.66 -6.40 10.85
N SER A 305 3.55 -7.64 11.30
CA SER A 305 3.47 -7.97 12.73
C SER A 305 4.82 -7.86 13.46
N ARG A 306 5.94 -7.65 12.75
CA ARG A 306 7.29 -7.54 13.32
C ARG A 306 7.95 -6.19 13.01
N PRO A 307 7.50 -5.10 13.66
CA PRO A 307 8.01 -3.75 13.39
C PRO A 307 9.51 -3.60 13.69
N ASP A 308 10.07 -4.35 14.64
CA ASP A 308 11.45 -4.16 15.13
C ASP A 308 12.57 -4.58 14.15
N ARG A 309 12.23 -5.18 13.00
CA ARG A 309 13.23 -5.65 12.01
C ARG A 309 13.33 -4.82 10.73
N SER A 310 12.45 -3.84 10.51
CA SER A 310 12.45 -3.04 9.29
C SER A 310 13.28 -1.75 9.37
N LEU A 311 13.75 -1.37 10.57
CA LEU A 311 14.68 -0.26 10.80
C LEU A 311 16.15 -0.71 10.80
N GLY A 312 16.49 -1.66 9.93
CA GLY A 312 17.88 -1.89 9.57
C GLY A 312 18.38 -0.68 8.80
N GLU A 313 19.13 0.18 9.49
CA GLU A 313 19.89 1.32 8.97
C GLU A 313 20.47 1.01 7.59
N GLY A 314 20.00 1.74 6.58
CA GLY A 314 20.49 1.71 5.21
C GLY A 314 20.56 3.11 4.66
#